data_AF-A0A1G2ME31-F1
#
_entry.id   AF-A0A1G2ME31-F1
#
_cell.length_a   1.000
_cell.length_b   1.000
_cell.length_c   1.000
_cell.angle_alpha   90.00
_cell.angle_beta   90.00
_cell.angle_gamma   90.00
#
_symmetry.space_group_name_H-M   'P 1'
#
loop_
_entity.id
_entity.type
_entity.pdbx_description
1 polymer ?
#
loop_
_entity_poly.entity_id
_entity_poly.type
_entity_poly.pdbx_seq_one_letter_code
_entity_poly.pdbx_strand_id
1 'polypeptide(L)'
;MKIENRKLKKKFTGGFTLPEVMIVIGFFVIMSATLSIGVSKFSNSINLTNLAYDMALSLRQTQVYGTSVKDRTSSGVSTFESGYGLIYFSSDKLSYAMFADDPDVSKRYNRRCGATSESVASVSVCETSSSKEFVKKFLIGRGNSISKFCATRPSGQKDCSDGSTASVLSYLAVSFMRPSPDAFIRTNLTPTSGDIPLLPSFYQSACIEMSSSDGTRKNSVTVSFTGFISVANACP
;
A
#
# COMPACT_ATOMS: atom_id res chain seq x y z
N MET A 1 9.05 -5.18 -96.88
CA MET A 1 8.84 -5.60 -95.47
C MET A 1 9.32 -4.46 -94.59
N LYS A 2 8.40 -3.73 -93.93
CA LYS A 2 8.68 -2.47 -93.22
C LYS A 2 8.76 -2.78 -91.72
N ILE A 3 9.95 -2.69 -91.13
CA ILE A 3 10.16 -2.96 -89.70
C ILE A 3 9.94 -1.65 -88.96
N GLU A 4 8.81 -1.54 -88.25
CA GLU A 4 8.44 -0.38 -87.46
C GLU A 4 9.08 -0.49 -86.06
N ASN A 5 10.04 0.39 -85.77
CA ASN A 5 10.69 0.47 -84.46
C ASN A 5 9.75 1.12 -83.43
N ARG A 6 9.01 0.30 -82.67
CA ARG A 6 8.27 0.77 -81.49
C ARG A 6 9.24 1.12 -80.36
N LYS A 7 9.44 2.42 -80.12
CA LYS A 7 10.16 2.93 -78.93
C LYS A 7 9.35 2.61 -77.67
N LEU A 8 9.87 1.75 -76.81
CA LEU A 8 9.34 1.51 -75.46
C LEU A 8 9.50 2.79 -74.61
N LYS A 9 8.39 3.43 -74.23
CA LYS A 9 8.40 4.54 -73.27
C LYS A 9 8.73 4.00 -71.88
N LYS A 10 9.92 4.35 -71.36
CA LYS A 10 10.33 4.06 -69.98
C LYS A 10 9.45 4.88 -69.03
N LYS A 11 8.56 4.22 -68.28
CA LYS A 11 7.82 4.86 -67.18
C LYS A 11 8.81 5.09 -66.04
N PHE A 12 9.14 6.34 -65.76
CA PHE A 12 9.78 6.71 -64.50
C PHE A 12 8.73 6.58 -63.39
N THR A 13 8.82 5.53 -62.60
CA THR A 13 8.24 5.49 -61.26
C THR A 13 9.04 6.45 -60.39
N GLY A 14 8.45 7.59 -60.04
CA GLY A 14 9.10 8.60 -59.19
C GLY A 14 9.44 8.00 -57.82
N GLY A 15 10.70 8.17 -57.39
CA GLY A 15 11.12 7.89 -56.02
C GLY A 15 10.79 9.07 -55.10
N PHE A 16 10.78 8.82 -53.79
CA PHE A 16 10.61 9.87 -52.77
C PHE A 16 11.74 10.90 -52.85
N THR A 17 11.39 12.18 -52.73
CA THR A 17 12.38 13.25 -52.69
C THR A 17 13.04 13.32 -51.31
N LEU A 18 14.33 13.68 -51.27
CA LEU A 18 15.10 13.85 -50.03
C LEU A 18 14.42 14.74 -48.97
N PRO A 19 13.88 15.94 -49.32
CA PRO A 19 13.18 16.78 -48.35
C PRO A 19 11.87 16.17 -47.82
N GLU A 20 11.19 15.35 -48.61
CA GLU A 20 9.91 14.73 -48.24
C GLU A 20 10.12 13.61 -47.20
N VAL A 21 11.22 12.86 -47.31
CA VAL A 21 11.63 11.88 -46.28
C VAL A 21 12.03 12.57 -44.97
N MET A 22 12.70 13.73 -45.03
CA MET A 22 13.06 14.48 -43.82
C MET A 22 11.82 14.95 -43.04
N ILE A 23 10.80 15.43 -43.75
CA ILE A 23 9.55 15.86 -43.13
C ILE A 23 8.84 14.67 -42.45
N VAL A 24 8.77 13.51 -43.12
CA VAL A 24 8.13 12.30 -42.58
C VAL A 24 8.83 11.80 -41.31
N ILE A 25 10.17 11.75 -41.30
CA ILE A 25 10.94 11.36 -40.12
C ILE A 25 10.70 12.35 -38.97
N GLY A 26 10.66 13.65 -39.27
CA GLY A 26 10.35 14.69 -38.29
C GLY A 26 8.99 14.46 -37.61
N PHE A 27 7.94 14.21 -38.40
CA PHE A 27 6.62 13.90 -37.85
C PHE A 27 6.61 12.60 -37.04
N PHE A 28 7.31 11.57 -37.50
CA PHE A 28 7.38 10.29 -36.79
C PHE A 28 8.03 10.43 -35.40
N VAL A 29 9.13 11.18 -35.30
CA VAL A 29 9.80 11.44 -34.01
C VAL A 29 8.88 12.19 -33.05
N ILE A 30 8.16 13.22 -33.53
CA ILE A 30 7.23 14.00 -32.71
C ILE A 30 6.07 13.10 -32.21
N MET A 31 5.47 12.30 -33.08
CA MET A 31 4.42 11.36 -32.68
C MET A 31 4.94 10.32 -31.69
N SER A 32 6.11 9.71 -31.94
CA SER A 32 6.71 8.72 -31.04
C SER A 32 7.00 9.30 -29.66
N ALA A 33 7.47 10.55 -29.58
CA ALA A 33 7.76 11.22 -28.31
C ALA A 33 6.49 11.42 -27.47
N THR A 34 5.40 11.88 -28.08
CA THR A 34 4.13 12.10 -27.36
C THR A 34 3.52 10.79 -26.85
N LEU A 35 3.59 9.72 -27.65
CA LEU A 35 3.15 8.38 -27.25
C LEU A 35 3.98 7.82 -26.09
N SER A 36 5.31 7.95 -26.14
CA SER A 36 6.20 7.44 -25.09
C SER A 36 5.93 8.09 -23.72
N ILE A 37 5.64 9.39 -23.68
CA ILE A 37 5.30 10.08 -22.43
C ILE A 37 3.97 9.56 -21.84
N GLY A 38 3.00 9.27 -22.71
CA GLY A 38 1.71 8.69 -22.30
C GLY A 38 1.85 7.30 -21.66
N VAL A 39 2.68 6.44 -22.25
CA VAL A 39 2.91 5.06 -21.75
C VAL A 39 3.53 5.07 -20.36
N SER A 40 4.50 5.94 -20.09
CA SER A 40 5.14 6.04 -18.76
C SER A 40 4.15 6.47 -17.67
N LYS A 41 3.26 7.43 -17.95
CA LYS A 41 2.23 7.88 -16.99
C LYS A 41 1.20 6.78 -16.69
N PHE A 42 0.82 6.02 -17.70
CA PHE A 42 -0.13 4.91 -17.55
C PHE A 42 0.47 3.78 -16.71
N SER A 43 1.73 3.40 -16.98
CA SER A 43 2.45 2.38 -16.22
C SER A 43 2.51 2.70 -14.72
N ASN A 44 2.85 3.94 -14.36
CA ASN A 44 2.88 4.39 -12.97
C ASN A 44 1.50 4.34 -12.30
N SER A 45 0.44 4.73 -13.04
CA SER A 45 -0.92 4.65 -12.51
C SER A 45 -1.36 3.22 -12.21
N ILE A 46 -1.09 2.27 -13.10
CA ILE A 46 -1.44 0.86 -12.87
C ILE A 46 -0.67 0.34 -11.65
N ASN A 47 0.61 0.68 -11.52
CA ASN A 47 1.42 0.24 -10.39
C ASN A 47 0.88 0.76 -9.05
N LEU A 48 0.45 2.02 -8.98
CA LEU A 48 -0.15 2.59 -7.77
C LEU A 48 -1.52 1.98 -7.44
N THR A 49 -2.34 1.71 -8.46
CA THR A 49 -3.63 1.03 -8.29
C THR A 49 -3.46 -0.40 -7.82
N ASN A 50 -2.54 -1.16 -8.41
CA ASN A 50 -2.23 -2.51 -7.97
C ASN A 50 -1.73 -2.53 -6.53
N LEU A 51 -0.84 -1.60 -6.15
CA LEU A 51 -0.38 -1.47 -4.77
C LEU A 51 -1.54 -1.24 -3.78
N ALA A 52 -2.49 -0.38 -4.14
CA ALA A 52 -3.66 -0.11 -3.30
C ALA A 52 -4.53 -1.36 -3.12
N TYR A 53 -4.74 -2.13 -4.19
CA TYR A 53 -5.47 -3.40 -4.10
C TYR A 53 -4.70 -4.48 -3.33
N ASP A 54 -3.38 -4.56 -3.49
CA ASP A 54 -2.53 -5.49 -2.74
C ASP A 54 -2.55 -5.19 -1.24
N MET A 55 -2.53 -3.91 -0.86
CA MET A 55 -2.67 -3.47 0.54
C MET A 55 -4.07 -3.75 1.09
N ALA A 56 -5.12 -3.48 0.30
CA ALA A 56 -6.49 -3.84 0.70
C ALA A 56 -6.66 -5.36 0.85
N LEU A 57 -6.01 -6.14 -0.01
CA LEU A 57 -6.01 -7.60 0.07
C LEU A 57 -5.26 -8.10 1.31
N SER A 58 -4.10 -7.54 1.63
CA SER A 58 -3.36 -7.94 2.84
C SER A 58 -4.14 -7.60 4.13
N LEU A 59 -4.89 -6.50 4.15
CA LEU A 59 -5.83 -6.18 5.24
C LEU A 59 -6.94 -7.24 5.36
N ARG A 60 -7.59 -7.60 4.24
CA ARG A 60 -8.63 -8.65 4.23
C ARG A 60 -8.07 -10.01 4.66
N GLN A 61 -6.87 -10.35 4.21
CA GLN A 61 -6.19 -11.57 4.61
C GLN A 61 -5.95 -11.59 6.13
N THR A 62 -5.53 -10.45 6.69
CA THR A 62 -5.32 -10.28 8.14
C THR A 62 -6.64 -10.43 8.91
N GLN A 63 -7.72 -9.83 8.42
CA GLN A 63 -9.06 -9.97 8.99
C GLN A 63 -9.54 -11.43 9.00
N VAL A 64 -9.32 -12.15 7.89
CA VAL A 64 -9.65 -13.59 7.82
C VAL A 64 -8.79 -14.38 8.81
N TYR A 65 -7.50 -14.11 8.94
CA TYR A 65 -6.63 -14.81 9.90
C TYR A 65 -7.03 -14.54 11.36
N GLY A 66 -7.38 -13.29 11.68
CA GLY A 66 -7.84 -12.89 13.02
C GLY A 66 -9.19 -13.49 13.41
N THR A 67 -10.07 -13.75 12.44
CA THR A 67 -11.42 -14.29 12.69
C THR A 67 -11.53 -15.82 12.50
N SER A 68 -10.86 -16.42 11.51
CA SER A 68 -11.12 -17.77 10.99
C SER A 68 -10.26 -18.92 11.53
N VAL A 69 -9.59 -18.70 12.65
CA VAL A 69 -8.85 -19.70 13.46
C VAL A 69 -7.66 -20.24 12.69
N LYS A 70 -6.68 -19.34 12.52
CA LYS A 70 -5.35 -19.72 12.10
C LYS A 70 -4.52 -20.11 13.31
N ASP A 71 -4.03 -21.34 13.30
CA ASP A 71 -3.07 -21.84 14.29
C ASP A 71 -1.78 -21.02 14.22
N ARG A 72 -1.22 -20.73 15.38
CA ARG A 72 0.12 -20.21 15.49
C ARG A 72 0.91 -21.11 16.39
N THR A 73 2.00 -21.67 15.88
CA THR A 73 2.92 -22.44 16.71
C THR A 73 4.03 -21.49 17.18
N SER A 74 4.00 -21.10 18.45
CA SER A 74 5.07 -20.35 19.08
C SER A 74 5.71 -21.22 20.16
N SER A 75 7.04 -21.37 20.13
CA SER A 75 7.79 -22.21 21.07
C SER A 75 7.27 -23.67 21.20
N GLY A 76 6.76 -24.26 20.10
CA GLY A 76 6.28 -25.64 20.06
C GLY A 76 4.85 -25.86 20.60
N VAL A 77 4.16 -24.79 21.02
CA VAL A 77 2.77 -24.83 21.46
C VAL A 77 1.89 -24.13 20.43
N SER A 78 0.82 -24.78 19.98
CA SER A 78 -0.17 -24.20 19.07
C SER A 78 -1.17 -23.35 19.85
N THR A 79 -1.18 -22.04 19.61
CA THR A 79 -2.18 -21.10 20.12
C THR A 79 -3.22 -20.81 19.03
N PHE A 80 -4.48 -20.69 19.45
CA PHE A 80 -5.62 -20.38 18.57
C PHE A 80 -6.30 -19.05 18.97
N GLU A 81 -5.76 -18.33 19.94
CA GLU A 81 -6.31 -17.06 20.44
C GLU A 81 -5.60 -15.82 19.85
N SER A 82 -4.64 -15.99 18.93
CA SER A 82 -3.85 -14.88 18.39
C SER A 82 -4.68 -13.91 17.53
N GLY A 83 -4.53 -12.62 17.78
CA GLY A 83 -5.04 -11.55 16.92
C GLY A 83 -4.05 -11.27 15.78
N TYR A 84 -4.54 -11.04 14.56
CA TYR A 84 -3.67 -10.72 13.42
C TYR A 84 -3.81 -9.24 13.06
N GLY A 85 -2.70 -8.59 12.73
CA GLY A 85 -2.70 -7.18 12.37
C GLY A 85 -1.69 -6.80 11.29
N LEU A 86 -1.88 -5.63 10.70
CA LEU A 86 -0.89 -4.94 9.89
C LEU A 86 -0.38 -3.72 10.64
N ILE A 87 0.91 -3.45 10.53
CA ILE A 87 1.56 -2.29 11.11
C ILE A 87 2.31 -1.48 10.05
N TYR A 88 2.14 -0.18 10.14
CA TYR A 88 2.77 0.84 9.30
C TYR A 88 3.58 1.76 10.21
N PHE A 89 4.75 2.19 9.76
CA PHE A 89 5.63 3.08 10.51
C PHE A 89 5.89 4.35 9.72
N SER A 90 6.02 5.48 10.40
CA SER A 90 6.37 6.74 9.74
C SER A 90 7.83 6.77 9.28
N SER A 91 8.70 5.97 9.93
CA SER A 91 10.12 5.84 9.61
C SER A 91 10.40 5.01 8.35
N ASP A 92 9.48 4.12 7.94
CA ASP A 92 9.61 3.31 6.73
C ASP A 92 8.37 3.48 5.84
N LYS A 93 8.59 4.12 4.69
CA LYS A 93 7.56 4.39 3.69
C LYS A 93 7.51 3.35 2.57
N LEU A 94 8.47 2.43 2.54
CA LEU A 94 8.64 1.44 1.48
C LEU A 94 8.25 0.04 1.93
N SER A 95 7.86 -0.15 3.19
CA SER A 95 7.39 -1.44 3.66
C SER A 95 6.37 -1.35 4.78
N TYR A 96 5.65 -2.44 4.97
CA TYR A 96 4.73 -2.65 6.08
C TYR A 96 4.76 -4.13 6.47
N ALA A 97 4.36 -4.45 7.71
CA ALA A 97 4.45 -5.80 8.23
C ALA A 97 3.11 -6.32 8.74
N MET A 98 2.91 -7.62 8.60
CA MET A 98 1.88 -8.39 9.28
C MET A 98 2.45 -9.01 10.54
N PHE A 99 1.68 -8.92 11.60
CA PHE A 99 2.00 -9.48 12.90
C PHE A 99 0.84 -10.32 13.44
N ALA A 100 1.16 -11.19 14.38
CA ALA A 100 0.24 -11.99 15.16
C ALA A 100 0.54 -11.73 16.63
N ASP A 101 -0.40 -11.10 17.31
CA ASP A 101 -0.34 -10.76 18.73
C ASP A 101 -0.91 -11.94 19.52
N ASP A 102 -0.02 -12.67 20.20
CA ASP A 102 -0.38 -13.74 21.12
C ASP A 102 -0.69 -13.12 22.49
N PRO A 103 -1.77 -13.55 23.17
CA PRO A 103 -2.09 -12.99 24.48
C PRO A 103 -0.95 -13.22 25.48
N ASP A 104 -0.61 -12.17 26.22
CA ASP A 104 0.23 -12.31 27.42
C ASP A 104 -0.47 -13.19 28.48
N VAL A 105 0.26 -13.57 29.54
CA VAL A 105 -0.25 -14.39 30.67
C VAL A 105 -1.57 -13.84 31.24
N SER A 106 -1.79 -12.53 31.18
CA SER A 106 -3.01 -11.84 31.63
C SER A 106 -4.10 -11.69 30.55
N LYS A 107 -4.03 -12.43 29.43
CA LYS A 107 -4.91 -12.31 28.26
C LYS A 107 -4.99 -10.90 27.66
N ARG A 108 -3.86 -10.20 27.70
CA ARG A 108 -3.73 -8.86 27.15
C ARG A 108 -3.08 -8.92 25.78
N TYR A 109 -3.63 -8.12 24.88
CA TYR A 109 -3.18 -7.96 23.51
C TYR A 109 -2.55 -6.58 23.41
N ASN A 110 -1.26 -6.51 23.07
CA ASN A 110 -0.57 -5.24 22.86
C ASN A 110 -1.04 -4.55 21.56
N ARG A 111 -1.64 -5.35 20.66
CA ARG A 111 -2.17 -5.05 19.32
C ARG A 111 -1.15 -4.36 18.43
N ARG A 112 0.12 -4.71 18.63
CA ARG A 112 1.26 -4.12 17.93
C ARG A 112 2.43 -5.09 17.95
N CYS A 113 3.06 -5.23 16.80
CA CYS A 113 4.34 -5.91 16.70
C CYS A 113 5.47 -5.26 17.52
N GLY A 114 6.20 -6.09 18.28
CA GLY A 114 7.45 -5.74 18.94
C GLY A 114 7.22 -4.95 20.23
N ALA A 115 6.95 -5.66 21.33
CA ALA A 115 6.76 -5.06 22.64
C ALA A 115 7.58 -5.76 23.74
N THR A 116 8.56 -5.04 24.28
CA THR A 116 8.85 -5.11 25.72
C THR A 116 8.80 -3.73 26.39
N SER A 117 8.69 -2.62 25.65
CA SER A 117 8.54 -1.27 26.20
C SER A 117 8.03 -0.32 25.11
N GLU A 118 7.42 0.80 25.51
CA GLU A 118 6.73 1.83 24.70
C GLU A 118 7.57 2.53 23.61
N SER A 119 8.77 2.03 23.30
CA SER A 119 9.62 2.60 22.26
C SER A 119 9.10 2.24 20.86
N VAL A 120 9.02 3.27 20.00
CA VAL A 120 8.68 3.13 18.58
C VAL A 120 9.79 2.32 17.91
N ALA A 121 9.50 1.06 17.63
CA ALA A 121 10.43 0.10 17.09
C ALA A 121 10.07 -0.06 15.61
N SER A 122 10.96 0.30 14.70
CA SER A 122 10.76 0.30 13.24
C SER A 122 10.28 -1.04 12.67
N VAL A 123 9.86 -1.08 11.40
CA VAL A 123 9.47 -2.34 10.70
C VAL A 123 10.55 -3.43 10.87
N SER A 124 11.82 -3.06 10.93
CA SER A 124 12.93 -3.99 11.19
C SER A 124 12.79 -4.78 12.49
N VAL A 125 12.18 -4.22 13.53
CA VAL A 125 11.92 -4.93 14.80
C VAL A 125 10.81 -5.96 14.61
N CYS A 126 9.91 -5.73 13.67
CA CYS A 126 9.00 -6.77 13.21
C CYS A 126 9.69 -7.84 12.38
N GLU A 127 10.86 -7.62 11.77
CA GLU A 127 11.51 -8.62 10.92
C GLU A 127 12.53 -9.50 11.64
N THR A 128 13.01 -9.06 12.80
CA THR A 128 13.98 -9.82 13.59
C THR A 128 13.30 -10.98 14.30
N SER A 129 13.88 -12.17 14.13
CA SER A 129 13.49 -13.48 14.71
C SER A 129 13.37 -13.54 16.24
N SER A 130 13.63 -12.43 16.95
CA SER A 130 13.35 -12.23 18.38
C SER A 130 11.91 -11.80 18.67
N SER A 131 11.17 -11.33 17.66
CA SER A 131 9.78 -10.91 17.80
C SER A 131 8.88 -12.11 17.54
N LYS A 132 8.40 -12.76 18.62
CA LYS A 132 7.44 -13.88 18.58
C LYS A 132 6.17 -13.60 17.77
N GLU A 133 5.95 -12.35 17.36
CA GLU A 133 4.74 -11.85 16.74
C GLU A 133 4.88 -11.64 15.22
N PHE A 134 6.08 -11.74 14.64
CA PHE A 134 6.22 -11.53 13.20
C PHE A 134 5.52 -12.62 12.38
N VAL A 135 4.87 -12.20 11.29
CA VAL A 135 4.27 -13.12 10.31
C VAL A 135 4.86 -12.91 8.94
N LYS A 136 4.81 -11.69 8.40
CA LYS A 136 5.22 -11.42 7.01
C LYS A 136 5.56 -9.94 6.81
N LYS A 137 6.61 -9.65 6.05
CA LYS A 137 6.90 -8.29 5.53
C LYS A 137 6.37 -8.14 4.11
N PHE A 138 5.81 -6.98 3.81
CA PHE A 138 5.43 -6.57 2.48
C PHE A 138 6.30 -5.40 2.03
N LEU A 139 6.97 -5.57 0.89
CA LEU A 139 7.77 -4.52 0.26
C LEU A 139 6.93 -3.79 -0.77
N ILE A 140 7.00 -2.47 -0.75
CA ILE A 140 6.38 -1.58 -1.72
C ILE A 140 7.40 -1.37 -2.84
N GLY A 141 7.12 -1.99 -4.00
CA GLY A 141 7.98 -1.91 -5.16
C GLY A 141 7.65 -0.76 -6.11
N ARG A 142 8.44 -0.66 -7.18
CA ARG A 142 8.16 0.17 -8.38
C ARG A 142 8.12 1.69 -8.12
N GLY A 143 8.92 2.17 -7.16
CA GLY A 143 9.07 3.59 -6.84
C GLY A 143 7.88 4.22 -6.11
N ASN A 144 6.86 3.42 -5.76
CA ASN A 144 5.74 3.89 -4.93
C ASN A 144 6.13 3.91 -3.45
N SER A 145 5.43 4.72 -2.67
CA SER A 145 5.67 4.81 -1.22
C SER A 145 4.39 5.18 -0.47
N ILE A 146 4.37 4.90 0.84
CA ILE A 146 3.35 5.44 1.75
C ILE A 146 3.64 6.93 1.95
N SER A 147 2.70 7.77 1.51
CA SER A 147 2.75 9.23 1.68
C SER A 147 2.53 9.58 3.15
N LYS A 148 1.42 9.09 3.69
CA LYS A 148 0.99 9.30 5.07
C LYS A 148 -0.04 8.27 5.49
N PHE A 149 -0.22 8.15 6.80
CA PHE A 149 -1.36 7.45 7.36
C PHE A 149 -1.99 8.29 8.46
N CYS A 150 -3.30 8.19 8.59
CA CYS A 150 -4.10 8.96 9.53
C CYS A 150 -5.09 8.06 10.24
N ALA A 151 -5.46 8.43 11.45
CA ALA A 151 -6.54 7.80 12.20
C ALA A 151 -7.53 8.88 12.66
N THR A 152 -8.83 8.60 12.55
CA THR A 152 -9.91 9.53 12.86
C THR A 152 -10.59 9.11 14.15
N ARG A 153 -10.64 10.00 15.14
CA ARG A 153 -11.31 9.78 16.43
C ARG A 153 -12.83 9.87 16.25
N PRO A 154 -13.63 9.32 17.18
CA PRO A 154 -15.09 9.48 17.17
C PRO A 154 -15.56 10.94 17.15
N SER A 155 -14.75 11.89 17.63
CA SER A 155 -15.01 13.33 17.58
C SER A 155 -14.82 13.97 16.20
N GLY A 156 -14.36 13.21 15.19
CA GLY A 156 -14.01 13.71 13.86
C GLY A 156 -12.59 14.29 13.75
N GLN A 157 -11.85 14.40 14.86
CA GLN A 157 -10.45 14.83 14.84
C GLN A 157 -9.57 13.78 14.17
N LYS A 158 -8.65 14.21 13.29
CA LYS A 158 -7.67 13.36 12.63
C LYS A 158 -6.30 13.53 13.27
N ASP A 159 -5.61 12.41 13.49
CA ASP A 159 -4.20 12.35 13.82
C ASP A 159 -3.48 11.73 12.63
N CYS A 160 -2.44 12.37 12.11
CA CYS A 160 -1.72 11.95 10.90
C CYS A 160 -0.20 11.83 11.12
N SER A 161 0.45 11.01 10.30
CA SER A 161 1.90 10.80 10.36
C SER A 161 2.74 11.90 9.71
N ASP A 162 2.12 12.77 8.92
CA ASP A 162 2.78 13.84 8.15
C ASP A 162 2.98 15.14 8.95
N GLY A 163 2.60 15.14 10.23
CA GLY A 163 2.70 16.33 11.08
C GLY A 163 1.70 17.43 10.74
N SER A 164 0.72 17.17 9.87
CA SER A 164 -0.34 18.13 9.52
C SER A 164 -1.36 18.35 10.64
N THR A 165 -1.29 17.57 11.71
CA THR A 165 -2.23 17.53 12.83
C THR A 165 -1.52 17.78 14.15
N ALA A 166 -2.26 18.23 15.17
CA ALA A 166 -1.71 18.55 16.50
C ALA A 166 -0.99 17.38 17.20
N SER A 167 -1.29 16.15 16.81
CA SER A 167 -0.60 14.96 17.31
C SER A 167 -0.08 14.14 16.13
N VAL A 168 1.21 13.82 16.17
CA VAL A 168 1.92 13.15 15.07
C VAL A 168 1.94 11.65 15.30
N LEU A 169 1.55 10.88 14.28
CA LEU A 169 1.57 9.43 14.35
C LEU A 169 2.94 8.87 13.97
N SER A 170 3.55 8.09 14.87
CA SER A 170 4.79 7.35 14.59
C SER A 170 4.53 5.98 13.97
N TYR A 171 3.42 5.37 14.33
CA TYR A 171 2.98 4.10 13.77
C TYR A 171 1.45 4.02 13.75
N LEU A 172 0.94 3.17 12.88
CA LEU A 172 -0.46 2.79 12.80
C LEU A 172 -0.54 1.28 12.71
N ALA A 173 -1.22 0.66 13.67
CA ALA A 173 -1.50 -0.76 13.69
C ALA A 173 -3.01 -0.97 13.53
N VAL A 174 -3.41 -1.84 12.61
CA VAL A 174 -4.79 -2.26 12.40
C VAL A 174 -4.84 -3.76 12.60
N SER A 175 -5.59 -4.20 13.61
CA SER A 175 -5.65 -5.61 14.02
C SER A 175 -7.08 -6.11 14.12
N PHE A 176 -7.25 -7.41 13.93
CA PHE A 176 -8.52 -8.11 13.95
C PHE A 176 -8.40 -9.33 14.85
N MET A 177 -9.43 -9.58 15.63
CA MET A 177 -9.44 -10.67 16.59
C MET A 177 -10.86 -11.15 16.81
N ARG A 178 -11.01 -12.47 16.93
CA ARG A 178 -12.26 -13.10 17.34
C ARG A 178 -12.84 -12.48 18.62
N PRO A 179 -14.17 -12.56 18.81
CA PRO A 179 -15.15 -13.15 17.90
C PRO A 179 -15.69 -12.19 16.83
N SER A 180 -15.38 -10.89 16.90
CA SER A 180 -15.92 -9.89 15.97
C SER A 180 -14.96 -9.57 14.81
N PRO A 181 -15.50 -9.18 13.64
CA PRO A 181 -14.68 -8.72 12.52
C PRO A 181 -14.22 -7.26 12.67
N ASP A 182 -14.42 -6.66 13.84
CA ASP A 182 -14.11 -5.26 14.11
C ASP A 182 -12.60 -5.01 14.04
N ALA A 183 -12.24 -3.87 13.46
CA ALA A 183 -10.86 -3.43 13.36
C ALA A 183 -10.44 -2.68 14.63
N PHE A 184 -9.44 -3.20 15.32
CA PHE A 184 -8.76 -2.50 16.39
C PHE A 184 -7.62 -1.66 15.82
N ILE A 185 -7.83 -0.35 15.82
CA ILE A 185 -6.86 0.65 15.35
C ILE A 185 -6.06 1.16 16.54
N ARG A 186 -4.73 1.02 16.50
CA ARG A 186 -3.78 1.50 17.51
C ARG A 186 -2.71 2.40 16.91
N THR A 187 -2.29 3.38 17.69
CA THR A 187 -1.23 4.34 17.36
C THR A 187 -0.39 4.66 18.60
N ASN A 188 0.68 5.45 18.46
CA ASN A 188 1.48 5.96 19.58
C ASN A 188 0.72 6.89 20.54
N LEU A 189 -0.48 7.35 20.15
CA LEU A 189 -1.32 8.21 20.97
C LEU A 189 -2.39 7.43 21.74
N THR A 190 -2.51 6.13 21.46
CA THR A 190 -3.45 5.27 22.17
C THR A 190 -2.93 5.06 23.60
N PRO A 191 -3.69 5.39 24.66
CA PRO A 191 -3.20 5.29 26.03
C PRO A 191 -2.79 3.85 26.40
N THR A 192 -1.60 3.71 26.99
CA THR A 192 -1.02 2.42 27.42
C THR A 192 -1.53 1.95 28.80
N SER A 193 -2.40 2.70 29.48
CA SER A 193 -2.80 2.38 30.85
C SER A 193 -3.71 1.15 30.90
N GLY A 194 -3.10 0.00 31.11
CA GLY A 194 -3.22 -0.70 32.39
C GLY A 194 -4.53 -1.40 32.73
N ASP A 195 -5.69 -1.01 32.20
CA ASP A 195 -7.00 -1.61 32.47
C ASP A 195 -8.06 -1.11 31.47
N ILE A 196 -8.02 -1.54 30.21
CA ILE A 196 -9.31 -1.91 29.62
C ILE A 196 -9.16 -3.14 28.72
N PRO A 197 -9.63 -4.32 29.17
CA PRO A 197 -10.07 -5.32 28.23
C PRO A 197 -11.32 -4.74 27.54
N LEU A 198 -11.34 -4.69 26.20
CA LEU A 198 -12.57 -4.52 25.40
C LEU A 198 -13.13 -3.09 25.21
N LEU A 199 -12.35 -2.00 25.28
CA LEU A 199 -12.89 -0.72 24.76
C LEU A 199 -12.99 -0.78 23.22
N PRO A 200 -14.07 -0.25 22.62
CA PRO A 200 -14.14 -0.02 21.19
C PRO A 200 -12.94 0.84 20.76
N SER A 201 -12.47 0.61 19.55
CA SER A 201 -11.30 1.28 18.99
C SER A 201 -11.31 2.79 19.29
N PHE A 202 -10.21 3.31 19.85
CA PHE A 202 -10.03 4.73 20.13
C PHE A 202 -10.22 5.60 18.87
N TYR A 203 -10.06 4.98 17.70
CA TYR A 203 -10.31 5.55 16.39
C TYR A 203 -11.51 4.87 15.72
N GLN A 204 -12.33 5.65 15.02
CA GLN A 204 -13.46 5.18 14.22
C GLN A 204 -13.00 4.69 12.83
N SER A 205 -11.91 5.24 12.30
CA SER A 205 -11.34 4.81 11.04
C SER A 205 -9.84 5.10 10.97
N ALA A 206 -9.17 4.38 10.08
CA ALA A 206 -7.79 4.57 9.71
C ALA A 206 -7.70 4.70 8.19
N CYS A 207 -6.85 5.59 7.70
CA CYS A 207 -6.60 5.76 6.28
C CYS A 207 -5.10 5.74 6.01
N ILE A 208 -4.70 4.96 5.00
CA ILE A 208 -3.32 4.87 4.53
C ILE A 208 -3.28 5.42 3.11
N GLU A 209 -2.52 6.49 2.89
CA GLU A 209 -2.33 7.13 1.59
C GLU A 209 -0.99 6.70 0.98
N MET A 210 -1.04 6.25 -0.26
CA MET A 210 0.12 5.89 -1.06
C MET A 210 0.27 6.88 -2.20
N SER A 211 1.51 7.21 -2.53
CA SER A 211 1.86 8.07 -3.66
C SER A 211 2.68 7.32 -4.69
N SER A 212 2.47 7.68 -5.95
CA SER A 212 3.35 7.30 -7.06
C SER A 212 4.73 7.96 -6.89
N SER A 213 5.75 7.43 -7.56
CA SER A 213 7.15 7.93 -7.51
C SER A 213 7.30 9.40 -7.91
N ASP A 214 6.37 9.91 -8.70
CA ASP A 214 6.30 11.30 -9.15
C ASP A 214 5.46 12.20 -8.21
N GLY A 215 4.82 11.63 -7.18
CA GLY A 215 3.97 12.33 -6.21
C GLY A 215 2.66 12.88 -6.78
N THR A 216 2.40 12.76 -8.09
CA THR A 216 1.25 13.39 -8.75
C THR A 216 -0.04 12.61 -8.52
N ARG A 217 0.05 11.28 -8.39
CA ARG A 217 -1.09 10.40 -8.14
C ARG A 217 -1.06 9.86 -6.72
N LYS A 218 -2.25 9.79 -6.15
CA LYS A 218 -2.50 9.29 -4.80
C LYS A 218 -3.62 8.26 -4.85
N ASN A 219 -3.44 7.19 -4.11
CA ASN A 219 -4.49 6.23 -3.79
C ASN A 219 -4.48 6.04 -2.28
N SER A 220 -5.62 5.67 -1.73
CA SER A 220 -5.79 5.45 -0.30
C SER A 220 -6.52 4.13 -0.04
N VAL A 221 -6.19 3.52 1.08
CA VAL A 221 -6.94 2.41 1.66
C VAL A 221 -7.48 2.85 3.00
N THR A 222 -8.78 2.78 3.17
CA THR A 222 -9.46 3.16 4.42
C THR A 222 -10.01 1.91 5.10
N VAL A 223 -9.87 1.85 6.42
CA VAL A 223 -10.43 0.81 7.28
C VAL A 223 -11.28 1.47 8.35
N SER A 224 -12.53 1.06 8.46
CA SER A 224 -13.43 1.49 9.55
C SER A 224 -13.30 0.56 10.75
N PHE A 225 -13.69 1.04 11.93
CA PHE A 225 -13.72 0.23 13.15
C PHE A 225 -14.60 -1.03 13.03
N THR A 226 -15.61 -1.00 12.16
CA THR A 226 -16.48 -2.15 11.85
C THR A 226 -15.82 -3.18 10.93
N GLY A 227 -14.56 -2.97 10.53
CA GLY A 227 -13.84 -3.84 9.61
C GLY A 227 -14.16 -3.65 8.13
N PHE A 228 -14.91 -2.60 7.77
CA PHE A 228 -15.11 -2.23 6.37
C PHE A 228 -13.80 -1.70 5.75
N ILE A 229 -13.41 -2.25 4.59
CA ILE A 229 -12.18 -1.89 3.88
C ILE A 229 -12.54 -1.35 2.50
N SER A 230 -12.13 -0.11 2.21
CA SER A 230 -12.34 0.54 0.91
C SER A 230 -11.04 1.07 0.31
N VAL A 231 -11.03 1.15 -1.02
CA VAL A 231 -9.95 1.78 -1.80
C VAL A 231 -10.53 3.04 -2.45
N ALA A 232 -9.81 4.15 -2.33
CA ALA A 232 -10.20 5.43 -2.90
C ALA A 232 -8.96 6.18 -3.45
N ASN A 233 -9.17 7.38 -4.00
CA ASN A 233 -8.10 8.22 -4.54
C ASN A 233 -7.50 9.20 -3.52
N ALA A 234 -7.93 9.13 -2.24
CA ALA A 234 -8.17 10.26 -1.33
C ALA A 234 -8.49 9.70 0.06
N CYS A 235 -7.73 10.06 1.11
CA CYS A 235 -8.26 9.89 2.46
C CYS A 235 -9.43 10.85 2.67
N PRO A 236 -10.53 10.39 3.32
CA PRO A 236 -11.64 11.26 3.69
C PRO A 236 -11.18 12.31 4.70
#